data_AF-A0A8T2LNZ0-F1
#
_entry.id   AF-A0A8T2LNZ0-F1
#
_cell.length_a   1.000
_cell.length_b   1.000
_cell.length_c   1.000
_cell.angle_alpha   90.00
_cell.angle_beta   90.00
_cell.angle_gamma   90.00
#
_symmetry.space_group_name_H-M   'P 1'
#
loop_
_entity.id
_entity.type
_entity.pdbx_description
1 polymer ?
#
loop_
_entity_poly.entity_id
_entity_poly.type
_entity_poly.pdbx_seq_one_letter_code
_entity_poly.pdbx_strand_id
1 'polypeptide(L)'
;MCRSSSVMACSALSCSVALVLGFWWCVQGTCLDDDVCNRTETRPMCGPVTFDINRYTCCAGNITMGPHLACCGLTAFNNKEKTCCNNIITDGLSQMGSDCCGSEAYNFVNQICCGGQIKNRITAETLCCGSELYEPKEKLCCGTDRKLVNKTSEHDRCCGTNKFNNQKQCCSDNLEVEALSSRHCESNLKTEEITTAQHKMSQSTSSMLLTAAPLKKRQEEKKATNQDSASPDKCKRNPKHHSDHVTQCCGSEVQDLSNAAELCCEGRLYRNQSEASSCVGKIAFSPKKDTVCQQEVHQPAGQQCCGEKTLDPKTEICCNGHRHKTAGHKDMVCCGSCAYSASSGTHKCCSGHLHDLTGLNKEEVGCCGTLLLTNKKKQHCCHSVDETLIYDAKPGHSCCGHLYYSHSLWSCCAGRLIPEPTNPLKGEAQAVSHELWLMDFTKDTVCNKSVLLGTVESVAIKQSERFVLLQDVLNVSFSTSGINVFAKAPETVQMNHCKFPALKTGKTYLWKKKDDGKQCEPMADVSSLTSPIHTILSLCQSAGSHNAT
;
A
#
# COMPACT_ATOMS: atom_id res chain seq x y z
N MET A 1 1.89 22.06 20.41
CA MET A 1 0.69 22.82 20.81
C MET A 1 0.16 23.57 19.60
N CYS A 2 -0.87 23.04 18.92
CA CYS A 2 -1.64 23.84 17.97
C CYS A 2 -2.61 24.71 18.77
N ARG A 3 -2.24 25.96 19.03
CA ARG A 3 -3.20 26.95 19.52
C ARG A 3 -3.76 27.73 18.33
N SER A 4 -5.08 27.83 18.36
CA SER A 4 -5.97 28.62 17.53
C SER A 4 -5.40 29.96 17.09
N SER A 5 -5.60 30.30 15.81
CA SER A 5 -5.49 31.67 15.30
C SER A 5 -6.69 31.93 14.39
N SER A 6 -7.66 32.63 14.99
CA SER A 6 -8.55 33.63 14.41
C SER A 6 -9.22 33.33 13.06
N VAL A 7 -10.47 32.88 13.14
CA VAL A 7 -11.47 33.04 12.07
C VAL A 7 -11.77 34.54 11.92
N MET A 8 -11.35 35.16 10.81
CA MET A 8 -11.91 36.45 10.41
C MET A 8 -13.33 36.23 9.90
N ALA A 9 -14.31 36.70 10.67
CA ALA A 9 -15.67 36.89 10.21
C ALA A 9 -15.68 38.02 9.16
N CYS A 10 -16.07 37.73 7.92
CA CYS A 10 -16.51 38.76 6.99
C CYS A 10 -17.94 39.16 7.37
N SER A 11 -18.07 40.36 7.92
CA SER A 11 -19.34 41.01 8.23
C SER A 11 -20.13 41.32 6.95
N ALA A 12 -21.38 40.90 6.93
CA ALA A 12 -22.39 41.32 5.97
C ALA A 12 -22.68 42.82 6.13
N LEU A 13 -22.53 43.63 5.08
CA LEU A 13 -23.17 44.94 4.96
C LEU A 13 -23.20 45.42 3.50
N SER A 14 -24.31 46.07 3.17
CA SER A 14 -24.69 46.72 1.90
C SER A 14 -25.27 45.83 0.79
N CYS A 15 -26.48 45.32 1.04
CA CYS A 15 -27.48 45.15 -0.01
C CYS A 15 -28.19 46.50 -0.18
N SER A 16 -28.03 47.17 -1.32
CA SER A 16 -28.84 48.34 -1.67
C SER A 16 -29.25 48.24 -3.13
N VAL A 17 -30.56 48.26 -3.30
CA VAL A 17 -31.33 48.16 -4.52
C VAL A 17 -30.96 49.31 -5.47
N ALA A 18 -30.59 48.98 -6.71
CA ALA A 18 -30.69 49.90 -7.83
C ALA A 18 -31.27 49.14 -9.03
N LEU A 19 -32.60 49.24 -9.15
CA LEU A 19 -33.32 49.00 -10.38
C LEU A 19 -32.97 50.10 -11.39
N VAL A 20 -33.01 49.71 -12.67
CA VAL A 20 -32.99 50.57 -13.87
C VAL A 20 -31.61 51.02 -14.35
N LEU A 21 -30.96 50.18 -15.17
CA LEU A 21 -30.67 50.40 -16.59
C LEU A 21 -29.79 49.24 -17.07
N GLY A 22 -30.24 48.53 -18.10
CA GLY A 22 -29.60 47.31 -18.58
C GLY A 22 -28.19 47.55 -19.08
N PHE A 23 -27.20 47.01 -18.37
CA PHE A 23 -25.88 46.67 -18.90
C PHE A 23 -25.35 45.45 -18.15
N TRP A 24 -25.03 44.41 -18.92
CA TRP A 24 -24.39 43.20 -18.45
C TRP A 24 -22.93 43.55 -18.14
N TRP A 25 -22.54 43.57 -16.86
CA TRP A 25 -21.15 43.64 -16.46
C TRP A 25 -20.73 42.28 -15.89
N CYS A 26 -20.03 41.52 -16.71
CA CYS A 26 -19.08 40.52 -16.23
C CYS A 26 -18.01 41.25 -15.41
N VAL A 27 -17.82 40.86 -14.16
CA VAL A 27 -16.67 41.28 -13.36
C VAL A 27 -15.41 40.67 -13.99
N GLN A 28 -14.56 41.55 -14.52
CA GLN A 28 -13.28 41.25 -15.14
C GLN A 28 -12.33 40.58 -14.14
N GLY A 29 -11.98 39.33 -14.43
CA GLY A 29 -10.60 38.87 -14.24
C GLY A 29 -9.74 39.48 -15.36
N THR A 30 -8.62 40.07 -15.00
CA THR A 30 -7.61 40.55 -15.95
C THR A 30 -6.91 39.36 -16.58
N CYS A 31 -7.11 39.16 -17.89
CA CYS A 31 -6.23 38.34 -18.73
C CYS A 31 -5.22 39.29 -19.38
N LEU A 32 -3.93 39.05 -19.16
CA LEU A 32 -2.84 39.66 -19.91
C LEU A 32 -2.10 38.54 -20.65
N ASP A 33 -2.16 38.66 -21.98
CA ASP A 33 -1.37 38.06 -23.06
C ASP A 33 -1.33 36.53 -23.27
N ASP A 34 -1.30 36.20 -24.57
CA ASP A 34 -1.30 34.88 -25.21
C ASP A 34 -0.36 33.87 -24.54
N ASP A 35 -0.93 32.85 -23.88
CA ASP A 35 -0.31 31.54 -23.72
C ASP A 35 -1.37 30.47 -23.42
N VAL A 36 -1.36 29.43 -24.26
CA VAL A 36 -1.76 28.02 -24.03
C VAL A 36 -2.84 27.78 -22.95
N CYS A 37 -3.99 27.23 -23.34
CA CYS A 37 -4.93 26.58 -22.42
C CYS A 37 -4.27 25.37 -21.71
N ASN A 38 -3.44 25.65 -20.71
CA ASN A 38 -2.93 24.66 -19.80
C ASN A 38 -4.03 24.39 -18.78
N ARG A 39 -4.36 23.10 -18.59
CA ARG A 39 -5.50 22.63 -17.78
C ARG A 39 -5.69 23.50 -16.55
N THR A 40 -6.84 24.15 -16.45
CA THR A 40 -7.31 24.67 -15.17
C THR A 40 -7.18 23.56 -14.15
N GLU A 41 -6.31 23.73 -13.15
CA GLU A 41 -6.32 22.92 -11.95
C GLU A 41 -7.73 23.01 -11.38
N THR A 42 -8.56 22.00 -11.63
CA THR A 42 -9.89 21.89 -11.03
C THR A 42 -9.66 21.69 -9.54
N ARG A 43 -9.65 22.80 -8.80
CA ARG A 43 -9.48 22.78 -7.34
C ARG A 43 -10.58 21.90 -6.75
N PRO A 44 -10.24 20.90 -5.90
CA PRO A 44 -11.23 20.01 -5.31
C PRO A 44 -12.31 20.80 -4.56
N MET A 45 -13.57 20.53 -4.87
CA MET A 45 -14.72 21.17 -4.24
C MET A 45 -15.50 20.18 -3.38
N CYS A 46 -16.02 20.67 -2.25
CA CYS A 46 -16.93 19.98 -1.36
C CYS A 46 -18.21 20.82 -1.28
N GLY A 47 -19.22 20.45 -2.07
CA GLY A 47 -20.36 21.34 -2.30
C GLY A 47 -19.89 22.67 -2.90
N PRO A 48 -20.24 23.83 -2.32
CA PRO A 48 -19.85 25.14 -2.85
C PRO A 48 -18.43 25.60 -2.42
N VAL A 49 -17.70 24.82 -1.62
CA VAL A 49 -16.43 25.25 -1.00
C VAL A 49 -15.24 24.49 -1.58
N THR A 50 -14.15 25.19 -1.93
CA THR A 50 -12.86 24.56 -2.29
C THR A 50 -12.10 24.11 -1.05
N PHE A 51 -11.45 22.94 -1.09
CA PHE A 51 -10.69 22.43 0.05
C PHE A 51 -9.37 21.76 -0.37
N ASP A 52 -8.44 21.63 0.58
CA ASP A 52 -7.16 20.94 0.40
C ASP A 52 -7.32 19.44 0.67
N ILE A 53 -7.26 18.63 -0.39
CA ILE A 53 -7.37 17.16 -0.32
C ILE A 53 -6.25 16.51 0.48
N ASN A 54 -5.12 17.18 0.65
CA ASN A 54 -3.99 16.65 1.42
C ASN A 54 -4.16 16.88 2.93
N ARG A 55 -5.19 17.63 3.34
CA ARG A 55 -5.47 17.94 4.75
C ARG A 55 -6.86 17.51 5.20
N TYR A 56 -7.81 17.45 4.28
CA TYR A 56 -9.21 17.23 4.60
C TYR A 56 -9.83 16.16 3.70
N THR A 57 -10.92 15.58 4.18
CA THR A 57 -11.82 14.70 3.43
C THR A 57 -13.18 15.37 3.33
N CYS A 58 -13.85 15.23 2.18
CA CYS A 58 -15.21 15.71 1.96
C CYS A 58 -16.20 14.55 1.93
N CYS A 59 -17.21 14.55 2.79
CA CYS A 59 -18.30 13.57 2.80
C CYS A 59 -19.66 14.27 2.67
N ALA A 60 -20.31 14.08 1.52
CA ALA A 60 -21.63 14.65 1.22
C ALA A 60 -21.76 16.14 1.58
N GLY A 61 -20.72 16.93 1.26
CA GLY A 61 -20.68 18.39 1.51
C GLY A 61 -20.09 18.80 2.85
N ASN A 62 -19.75 17.85 3.74
CA ASN A 62 -19.09 18.13 5.01
C ASN A 62 -17.57 17.93 4.91
N ILE A 63 -16.78 18.93 5.31
CA ILE A 63 -15.32 18.89 5.29
C ILE A 63 -14.81 18.51 6.69
N THR A 64 -14.08 17.41 6.77
CA THR A 64 -13.47 16.91 8.01
C THR A 64 -11.96 16.91 7.91
N MET A 65 -11.28 17.22 9.01
CA MET A 65 -9.82 17.13 9.10
C MET A 65 -9.34 15.68 9.00
N GLY A 66 -8.27 15.46 8.24
CA GLY A 66 -7.71 14.14 7.94
C GLY A 66 -7.88 13.82 6.45
N PRO A 67 -6.77 13.71 5.68
CA PRO A 67 -6.84 13.25 4.30
C PRO A 67 -7.09 11.75 4.22
N HIS A 68 -7.56 11.27 3.07
CA HIS A 68 -7.73 9.84 2.74
C HIS A 68 -8.68 9.06 3.67
N LEU A 69 -9.62 9.73 4.34
CA LEU A 69 -10.66 9.05 5.10
C LEU A 69 -11.77 8.53 4.16
N ALA A 70 -12.44 7.46 4.57
CA ALA A 70 -13.64 6.96 3.89
C ALA A 70 -14.88 7.71 4.37
N CYS A 71 -15.95 7.72 3.57
CA CYS A 71 -17.21 8.38 3.92
C CYS A 71 -18.30 7.38 4.27
N CYS A 72 -19.03 7.66 5.36
CA CYS A 72 -20.24 6.96 5.77
C CYS A 72 -21.36 8.00 5.92
N GLY A 73 -22.15 8.18 4.87
CA GLY A 73 -23.06 9.33 4.77
C GLY A 73 -22.30 10.66 4.84
N LEU A 74 -22.57 11.45 5.88
CA LEU A 74 -21.96 12.77 6.12
C LEU A 74 -20.65 12.69 6.92
N THR A 75 -20.29 11.52 7.43
CA THR A 75 -19.19 11.36 8.39
C THR A 75 -17.98 10.73 7.72
N ALA A 76 -16.82 11.37 7.83
CA ALA A 76 -15.55 10.77 7.45
C ALA A 76 -15.01 9.88 8.57
N PHE A 77 -14.41 8.75 8.21
CA PHE A 77 -13.87 7.79 9.17
C PHE A 77 -12.67 7.00 8.61
N ASN A 78 -11.87 6.45 9.52
CA ASN A 78 -10.77 5.56 9.16
C ASN A 78 -11.31 4.14 8.94
N ASN A 79 -11.30 3.67 7.70
CA ASN A 79 -11.79 2.34 7.32
C ASN A 79 -10.92 1.18 7.82
N LYS A 80 -9.70 1.45 8.30
CA LYS A 80 -8.83 0.46 8.96
C LYS A 80 -9.21 0.20 10.42
N GLU A 81 -10.03 1.06 11.01
CA GLU A 81 -10.42 0.98 12.43
C GLU A 81 -11.93 0.78 12.62
N LYS A 82 -12.73 1.18 11.63
CA LYS A 82 -14.19 1.19 11.72
C LYS A 82 -14.83 0.68 10.44
N THR A 83 -16.09 0.28 10.52
CA THR A 83 -16.90 -0.21 9.39
C THR A 83 -18.14 0.63 9.21
N CYS A 84 -18.46 1.03 7.97
CA CYS A 84 -19.75 1.64 7.63
C CYS A 84 -20.71 0.60 7.04
N CYS A 85 -21.90 0.46 7.64
CA CYS A 85 -23.01 -0.35 7.14
C CYS A 85 -24.29 0.50 7.13
N ASN A 86 -24.92 0.68 5.96
CA ASN A 86 -26.12 1.51 5.80
C ASN A 86 -26.03 2.89 6.48
N ASN A 87 -24.92 3.60 6.28
CA ASN A 87 -24.61 4.90 6.90
C ASN A 87 -24.44 4.89 8.43
N ILE A 88 -24.33 3.72 9.06
CA ILE A 88 -23.99 3.57 10.49
C ILE A 88 -22.56 3.08 10.62
N ILE A 89 -21.77 3.75 11.46
CA ILE A 89 -20.38 3.37 11.72
C ILE A 89 -20.33 2.44 12.94
N THR A 90 -19.70 1.29 12.78
CA THR A 90 -19.30 0.37 13.85
C THR A 90 -17.82 0.58 14.18
N ASP A 91 -17.53 0.94 15.42
CA ASP A 91 -16.16 1.10 15.93
C ASP A 91 -15.49 -0.25 16.25
N GLY A 92 -14.16 -0.28 16.24
CA GLY A 92 -13.37 -1.45 16.69
C GLY A 92 -13.33 -2.61 15.70
N LEU A 93 -13.86 -2.42 14.49
CA LEU A 93 -13.86 -3.42 13.44
C LEU A 93 -13.61 -2.76 12.09
N SER A 94 -12.46 -3.04 11.49
CA SER A 94 -12.06 -2.57 10.16
C SER A 94 -13.00 -3.03 9.04
N GLN A 95 -13.27 -2.16 8.06
CA GLN A 95 -14.00 -2.53 6.82
C GLN A 95 -13.33 -3.67 6.06
N MET A 96 -12.02 -3.86 6.24
CA MET A 96 -11.26 -4.89 5.53
C MET A 96 -11.34 -6.26 6.21
N GLY A 97 -11.83 -6.29 7.45
CA GLY A 97 -12.01 -7.51 8.25
C GLY A 97 -13.47 -7.78 8.60
N SER A 98 -14.42 -7.12 7.91
CA SER A 98 -15.84 -7.14 8.25
C SER A 98 -16.75 -7.25 7.03
N ASP A 99 -18.00 -7.55 7.31
CA ASP A 99 -19.12 -7.51 6.36
C ASP A 99 -20.35 -6.95 7.07
N CYS A 100 -21.40 -6.60 6.34
CA CYS A 100 -22.60 -5.95 6.86
C CYS A 100 -23.80 -6.91 6.92
N CYS A 101 -24.48 -6.92 8.06
CA CYS A 101 -25.79 -7.54 8.24
C CYS A 101 -26.81 -6.45 8.50
N GLY A 102 -27.43 -5.93 7.44
CA GLY A 102 -28.19 -4.69 7.54
C GLY A 102 -27.27 -3.52 7.89
N SER A 103 -27.52 -2.86 9.02
CA SER A 103 -26.72 -1.73 9.50
C SER A 103 -25.64 -2.09 10.52
N GLU A 104 -25.50 -3.37 10.86
CA GLU A 104 -24.50 -3.84 11.82
C GLU A 104 -23.34 -4.53 11.10
N ALA A 105 -22.11 -4.12 11.42
CA ALA A 105 -20.91 -4.78 10.94
C ALA A 105 -20.58 -6.01 11.78
N TYR A 106 -20.10 -7.07 11.14
CA TYR A 106 -19.69 -8.30 11.80
C TYR A 106 -18.38 -8.84 11.23
N ASN A 107 -17.65 -9.63 12.01
CA ASN A 107 -16.42 -10.27 11.54
C ASN A 107 -16.79 -11.50 10.69
N PHE A 108 -16.63 -11.40 9.37
CA PHE A 108 -17.04 -12.44 8.42
C PHE A 108 -16.30 -13.78 8.58
N VAL A 109 -15.13 -13.77 9.24
CA VAL A 109 -14.33 -14.98 9.50
C VAL A 109 -15.00 -15.85 10.58
N ASN A 110 -15.55 -15.22 11.61
CA ASN A 110 -16.10 -15.94 12.77
C ASN A 110 -17.63 -15.97 12.78
N GLN A 111 -18.27 -15.10 12.01
CA GLN A 111 -19.71 -14.86 12.02
C GLN A 111 -20.27 -14.86 10.60
N ILE A 112 -21.59 -14.93 10.48
CA ILE A 112 -22.33 -14.95 9.23
C ILE A 112 -23.70 -14.29 9.43
N CYS A 113 -24.20 -13.58 8.42
CA CYS A 113 -25.52 -12.98 8.43
C CYS A 113 -26.55 -13.93 7.77
N CYS A 114 -27.53 -14.41 8.53
CA CYS A 114 -28.63 -15.24 8.01
C CYS A 114 -29.98 -14.58 8.28
N GLY A 115 -30.78 -14.35 7.25
CA GLY A 115 -32.10 -13.73 7.40
C GLY A 115 -32.07 -12.35 8.08
N GLY A 116 -30.98 -11.60 7.94
CA GLY A 116 -30.78 -10.30 8.60
C GLY A 116 -30.32 -10.38 10.06
N GLN A 117 -29.95 -11.57 10.56
CA GLN A 117 -29.39 -11.75 11.89
C GLN A 117 -27.94 -12.20 11.83
N ILE A 118 -27.07 -11.54 12.60
CA ILE A 118 -25.68 -11.96 12.78
C ILE A 118 -25.67 -13.18 13.69
N LYS A 119 -25.08 -14.27 13.22
CA LYS A 119 -24.90 -15.51 13.98
C LYS A 119 -23.43 -15.93 13.97
N ASN A 120 -22.99 -16.58 15.04
CA ASN A 120 -21.65 -17.17 15.08
C ASN A 120 -21.63 -18.44 14.23
N ARG A 121 -20.54 -18.66 13.50
CA ARG A 121 -20.32 -19.90 12.76
C ARG A 121 -20.15 -21.06 13.74
N ILE A 122 -20.63 -22.24 13.35
CA ILE A 122 -20.46 -23.49 14.12
C ILE A 122 -19.17 -24.18 13.65
N THR A 123 -18.96 -24.20 12.34
CA THR A 123 -17.73 -24.61 11.66
C THR A 123 -17.34 -23.56 10.61
N ALA A 124 -16.14 -23.66 10.06
CA ALA A 124 -15.73 -22.83 8.93
C ALA A 124 -16.64 -22.97 7.69
N GLU A 125 -17.33 -24.10 7.54
CA GLU A 125 -18.20 -24.41 6.39
C GLU A 125 -19.67 -24.07 6.63
N THR A 126 -20.05 -23.55 7.81
CA THR A 126 -21.45 -23.17 8.11
C THR A 126 -22.01 -22.21 7.07
N LEU A 127 -23.21 -22.52 6.55
CA LEU A 127 -23.96 -21.71 5.59
C LEU A 127 -25.37 -21.37 6.12
N CYS A 128 -26.03 -20.42 5.45
CA CYS A 128 -27.41 -20.04 5.73
C CYS A 128 -28.39 -20.78 4.81
N CYS A 129 -29.46 -21.30 5.38
CA CYS A 129 -30.67 -21.69 4.68
C CYS A 129 -31.82 -20.81 5.20
N GLY A 130 -31.95 -19.61 4.62
CA GLY A 130 -32.86 -18.59 5.11
C GLY A 130 -32.29 -17.94 6.38
N SER A 131 -33.01 -18.02 7.49
CA SER A 131 -32.54 -17.59 8.81
C SER A 131 -31.72 -18.66 9.52
N GLU A 132 -31.81 -19.93 9.11
CA GLU A 132 -31.21 -21.05 9.82
C GLU A 132 -29.79 -21.35 9.38
N LEU A 133 -28.93 -21.71 10.33
CA LEU A 133 -27.58 -22.20 10.07
C LEU A 133 -27.63 -23.69 9.74
N TYR A 134 -26.79 -24.13 8.79
CA TYR A 134 -26.60 -25.54 8.53
C TYR A 134 -25.18 -25.86 8.07
N GLU A 135 -24.80 -27.12 8.27
CA GLU A 135 -23.53 -27.68 7.81
C GLU A 135 -23.72 -28.38 6.46
N PRO A 136 -23.03 -27.96 5.38
CA PRO A 136 -23.21 -28.50 4.03
C PRO A 136 -22.84 -29.98 3.88
N LYS A 137 -22.08 -30.53 4.83
CA LYS A 137 -21.78 -31.98 4.90
C LYS A 137 -22.98 -32.78 5.41
N GLU A 138 -23.75 -32.20 6.32
CA GLU A 138 -24.87 -32.87 7.01
C GLU A 138 -26.23 -32.59 6.34
N LYS A 139 -26.41 -31.42 5.72
CA LYS A 139 -27.70 -30.98 5.18
C LYS A 139 -27.55 -30.25 3.85
N LEU A 140 -28.64 -30.23 3.09
CA LEU A 140 -28.86 -29.42 1.91
C LEU A 140 -29.91 -28.35 2.21
N CYS A 141 -29.78 -27.20 1.55
CA CYS A 141 -30.83 -26.18 1.50
C CYS A 141 -31.52 -26.26 0.14
N CYS A 142 -32.77 -26.74 0.11
CA CYS A 142 -33.48 -27.05 -1.13
C CYS A 142 -34.70 -26.14 -1.34
N GLY A 143 -34.96 -25.82 -2.60
CA GLY A 143 -36.10 -25.04 -3.05
C GLY A 143 -36.01 -23.55 -2.73
N THR A 144 -36.93 -22.78 -3.31
CA THR A 144 -37.09 -21.34 -3.05
C THR A 144 -37.49 -21.04 -1.62
N ASP A 145 -38.20 -21.98 -1.00
CA ASP A 145 -38.68 -21.88 0.39
C ASP A 145 -37.58 -22.16 1.42
N ARG A 146 -36.35 -22.45 0.96
CA ARG A 146 -35.17 -22.67 1.81
C ARG A 146 -35.40 -23.78 2.84
N LYS A 147 -35.83 -24.95 2.35
CA LYS A 147 -36.10 -26.13 3.17
C LYS A 147 -34.80 -26.89 3.45
N LEU A 148 -34.51 -27.14 4.73
CA LEU A 148 -33.40 -27.99 5.12
C LEU A 148 -33.73 -29.47 4.95
N VAL A 149 -32.84 -30.21 4.28
CA VAL A 149 -32.98 -31.65 4.03
C VAL A 149 -31.70 -32.37 4.43
N ASN A 150 -31.79 -33.44 5.23
CA ASN A 150 -30.61 -34.18 5.69
C ASN A 150 -29.91 -34.91 4.54
N LYS A 151 -28.58 -34.80 4.48
CA LYS A 151 -27.74 -35.60 3.59
C LYS A 151 -27.55 -37.00 4.16
N THR A 152 -27.54 -37.95 3.26
CA THR A 152 -27.27 -39.38 3.50
C THR A 152 -26.11 -39.87 2.63
N SER A 153 -25.74 -39.10 1.61
CA SER A 153 -24.60 -39.36 0.73
C SER A 153 -23.98 -38.02 0.28
N GLU A 154 -22.70 -38.03 -0.05
CA GLU A 154 -22.01 -36.90 -0.70
C GLU A 154 -22.56 -36.59 -2.10
N HIS A 155 -23.25 -37.57 -2.70
CA HIS A 155 -23.91 -37.50 -4.00
C HIS A 155 -25.34 -36.94 -3.92
N ASP A 156 -25.82 -36.62 -2.71
CA ASP A 156 -27.15 -36.03 -2.55
C ASP A 156 -27.16 -34.59 -3.09
N ARG A 157 -28.19 -34.27 -3.87
CA ARG A 157 -28.45 -32.97 -4.50
C ARG A 157 -29.92 -32.59 -4.32
N CYS A 158 -30.26 -31.32 -4.50
CA CYS A 158 -31.64 -30.86 -4.44
C CYS A 158 -32.33 -31.02 -5.79
N CYS A 159 -33.60 -31.46 -5.75
CA CYS A 159 -34.55 -31.41 -6.84
C CYS A 159 -35.81 -30.72 -6.33
N GLY A 160 -35.99 -29.44 -6.67
CA GLY A 160 -36.97 -28.58 -6.00
C GLY A 160 -36.74 -28.55 -4.49
N THR A 161 -37.76 -28.90 -3.70
CA THR A 161 -37.70 -28.99 -2.23
C THR A 161 -37.24 -30.35 -1.70
N ASN A 162 -37.00 -31.32 -2.58
CA ASN A 162 -36.65 -32.70 -2.23
C ASN A 162 -35.16 -32.96 -2.46
N LYS A 163 -34.62 -34.02 -1.86
CA LYS A 163 -33.28 -34.53 -2.19
C LYS A 163 -33.37 -35.72 -3.14
N PHE A 164 -32.35 -35.89 -3.96
CA PHE A 164 -32.10 -37.10 -4.73
C PHE A 164 -30.61 -37.43 -4.74
N ASN A 165 -30.26 -38.69 -4.98
CA ASN A 165 -28.88 -39.11 -5.13
C ASN A 165 -28.48 -39.12 -6.61
N ASN A 166 -27.53 -38.28 -7.02
CA ASN A 166 -27.20 -38.10 -8.43
C ASN A 166 -26.48 -39.30 -9.09
N GLN A 167 -26.13 -40.34 -8.33
CA GLN A 167 -25.62 -41.60 -8.87
C GLN A 167 -26.71 -42.66 -9.08
N LYS A 168 -27.91 -42.45 -8.53
CA LYS A 168 -29.02 -43.42 -8.56
C LYS A 168 -30.28 -42.86 -9.21
N GLN A 169 -30.42 -41.54 -9.20
CA GLN A 169 -31.62 -40.81 -9.59
C GLN A 169 -31.22 -39.56 -10.39
N CYS A 170 -32.17 -39.01 -11.15
CA CYS A 170 -32.04 -37.68 -11.74
C CYS A 170 -33.20 -36.77 -11.28
N CYS A 171 -33.05 -35.48 -11.56
CA CYS A 171 -34.09 -34.48 -11.35
C CYS A 171 -34.68 -34.10 -12.71
N SER A 172 -36.01 -34.18 -12.85
CA SER A 172 -36.70 -33.74 -14.06
C SER A 172 -36.84 -32.22 -14.10
N ASP A 173 -37.17 -31.67 -15.27
CA ASP A 173 -37.43 -30.23 -15.45
C ASP A 173 -38.58 -29.72 -14.58
N ASN A 174 -39.52 -30.60 -14.23
CA ASN A 174 -40.64 -30.32 -13.32
C ASN A 174 -40.25 -30.42 -11.84
N LEU A 175 -38.95 -30.55 -11.52
CA LEU A 175 -38.43 -30.68 -10.16
C LEU A 175 -38.91 -31.95 -9.42
N GLU A 176 -39.19 -33.02 -10.16
CA GLU A 176 -39.53 -34.33 -9.62
C GLU A 176 -38.32 -35.28 -9.66
N VAL A 177 -38.22 -36.14 -8.65
CA VAL A 177 -37.12 -37.11 -8.53
C VAL A 177 -37.48 -38.38 -9.27
N GLU A 178 -36.69 -38.73 -10.27
CA GLU A 178 -36.90 -39.93 -11.10
C GLU A 178 -35.72 -40.91 -10.98
N ALA A 179 -35.97 -42.20 -11.21
CA ALA A 179 -34.91 -43.20 -11.28
C ALA A 179 -34.06 -42.98 -12.54
N LEU A 180 -32.75 -43.23 -12.49
CA LEU A 180 -31.87 -43.06 -13.67
C LEU A 180 -32.30 -43.86 -14.90
N SER A 181 -33.06 -44.94 -14.72
CA SER A 181 -33.65 -45.74 -15.80
C SER A 181 -34.91 -45.10 -16.43
N SER A 182 -35.33 -43.91 -16.01
CA SER A 182 -36.47 -43.22 -16.61
C SER A 182 -36.07 -42.59 -17.95
N ARG A 183 -37.03 -42.51 -18.87
CA ARG A 183 -36.81 -41.89 -20.19
C ARG A 183 -36.40 -40.41 -20.10
N HIS A 184 -36.77 -39.69 -19.04
CA HIS A 184 -36.32 -38.30 -18.80
C HIS A 184 -34.86 -38.21 -18.36
N CYS A 185 -34.33 -39.21 -17.65
CA CYS A 185 -32.90 -39.23 -17.32
C CYS A 185 -32.04 -39.59 -18.53
N GLU A 186 -32.55 -40.44 -19.43
CA GLU A 186 -31.85 -40.84 -20.67
C GLU A 186 -31.69 -39.70 -21.69
N SER A 187 -32.63 -38.74 -21.74
CA SER A 187 -32.50 -37.56 -22.61
C SER A 187 -31.41 -36.61 -22.15
N ASN A 188 -31.17 -36.50 -20.83
CA ASN A 188 -30.15 -35.62 -20.26
C ASN A 188 -28.71 -36.19 -20.42
N LEU A 189 -28.53 -37.51 -20.34
CA LEU A 189 -27.23 -38.17 -20.59
C LEU A 189 -26.77 -38.06 -22.06
N LYS A 190 -27.70 -38.04 -23.02
CA LYS A 190 -27.38 -37.87 -24.45
C LYS A 190 -26.96 -36.44 -24.81
N THR A 191 -27.30 -35.44 -24.00
CA THR A 191 -26.87 -34.05 -24.21
C THR A 191 -25.42 -33.81 -23.78
N GLU A 192 -24.90 -34.53 -22.77
CA GLU A 192 -23.50 -34.40 -22.34
C GLU A 192 -22.51 -35.07 -23.31
N GLU A 193 -22.93 -36.14 -24.00
CA GLU A 193 -22.15 -36.76 -25.10
C GLU A 193 -22.07 -35.86 -26.34
N ILE A 194 -23.03 -34.96 -26.55
CA ILE A 194 -23.02 -34.02 -27.69
C ILE A 194 -22.19 -32.76 -27.39
N THR A 195 -22.09 -32.31 -26.13
CA THR A 195 -21.24 -31.17 -25.76
C THR A 195 -19.77 -31.52 -25.51
N THR A 196 -19.42 -32.79 -25.29
CA THR A 196 -18.00 -33.23 -25.23
C THR A 196 -17.39 -33.52 -26.60
N ALA A 197 -18.18 -33.50 -27.69
CA ALA A 197 -17.69 -33.66 -29.05
C ALA A 197 -17.24 -32.35 -29.75
N GLN A 198 -17.40 -31.17 -29.12
CA GLN A 198 -16.96 -29.88 -29.68
C GLN A 198 -15.81 -29.19 -28.93
N HIS A 199 -15.18 -29.86 -27.95
CA HIS A 199 -13.98 -29.34 -27.27
C HIS A 199 -12.78 -30.32 -27.23
N LYS A 200 -12.61 -31.09 -28.30
CA LYS A 200 -11.34 -31.79 -28.61
C LYS A 200 -11.04 -31.79 -30.10
N MET A 201 -10.67 -30.63 -30.64
CA MET A 201 -9.74 -30.51 -31.78
C MET A 201 -9.07 -29.14 -31.72
N SER A 202 -7.98 -29.05 -30.96
CA SER A 202 -6.88 -28.09 -31.20
C SER A 202 -5.77 -28.40 -30.21
N GLN A 203 -4.97 -29.43 -30.50
CA GLN A 203 -3.58 -29.51 -30.05
C GLN A 203 -2.86 -30.57 -30.90
N SER A 204 -2.20 -30.10 -31.95
CA SER A 204 -0.99 -30.74 -32.46
C SER A 204 -0.13 -29.69 -33.16
N THR A 205 0.94 -29.32 -32.47
CA THR A 205 2.31 -29.19 -32.99
C THR A 205 2.49 -28.74 -34.45
N SER A 206 3.16 -27.60 -34.61
CA SER A 206 4.12 -27.46 -35.69
C SER A 206 5.31 -26.63 -35.22
N SER A 207 6.44 -27.31 -35.11
CA SER A 207 7.77 -26.72 -34.98
C SER A 207 8.36 -26.68 -36.39
N MET A 208 8.82 -25.50 -36.83
CA MET A 208 10.18 -25.32 -37.39
C MET A 208 10.38 -23.87 -37.86
N LEU A 209 11.35 -23.24 -37.19
CA LEU A 209 12.52 -22.52 -37.73
C LEU A 209 12.41 -21.64 -38.98
N LEU A 210 13.00 -20.44 -38.81
CA LEU A 210 13.86 -19.62 -39.69
C LEU A 210 13.35 -18.17 -39.65
N THR A 211 14.10 -17.08 -39.55
CA THR A 211 15.52 -16.75 -39.33
C THR A 211 15.51 -15.23 -39.19
N ALA A 212 16.31 -14.68 -38.26
CA ALA A 212 16.58 -13.24 -38.24
C ALA A 212 17.52 -12.85 -39.39
N ALA A 213 17.28 -11.70 -40.01
CA ALA A 213 18.23 -11.01 -40.89
C ALA A 213 17.83 -9.51 -41.01
N PRO A 214 18.71 -8.59 -41.43
CA PRO A 214 19.18 -7.54 -40.52
C PRO A 214 18.93 -6.11 -41.00
N LEU A 215 19.08 -5.18 -40.05
CA LEU A 215 19.36 -3.76 -40.28
C LEU A 215 20.62 -3.58 -41.14
N LYS A 216 20.52 -2.86 -42.26
CA LYS A 216 21.65 -2.14 -42.87
C LYS A 216 21.21 -0.87 -43.61
N LYS A 217 22.04 0.15 -43.40
CA LYS A 217 22.05 1.52 -43.95
C LYS A 217 22.14 1.55 -45.50
N ARG A 218 21.59 2.58 -46.15
CA ARG A 218 22.26 3.85 -46.58
C ARG A 218 21.71 4.37 -47.92
N GLN A 219 21.70 5.71 -48.03
CA GLN A 219 21.80 6.57 -49.21
C GLN A 219 20.55 7.00 -50.01
N GLU A 220 20.19 8.27 -49.78
CA GLU A 220 20.01 9.37 -50.74
C GLU A 220 19.73 9.05 -52.22
N GLU A 221 18.63 9.61 -52.75
CA GLU A 221 18.72 10.57 -53.86
C GLU A 221 17.47 11.47 -53.97
N LYS A 222 17.69 12.61 -54.61
CA LYS A 222 16.96 13.88 -54.54
C LYS A 222 15.64 13.88 -55.32
N LYS A 223 14.67 14.69 -54.87
CA LYS A 223 13.91 15.55 -55.78
C LYS A 223 13.52 16.87 -55.14
N ALA A 224 13.97 17.94 -55.78
CA ALA A 224 13.77 19.32 -55.40
C ALA A 224 12.32 19.76 -55.62
N THR A 225 11.85 20.67 -54.76
CA THR A 225 10.94 21.76 -55.15
C THR A 225 11.13 22.88 -54.14
N ASN A 226 11.74 23.97 -54.61
CA ASN A 226 11.75 25.26 -53.92
C ASN A 226 10.33 25.84 -53.99
N GLN A 227 9.86 26.39 -52.87
CA GLN A 227 9.27 27.73 -52.89
C GLN A 227 9.28 28.33 -51.49
N ASP A 228 9.53 29.63 -51.49
CA ASP A 228 10.01 30.47 -50.42
C ASP A 228 8.99 30.75 -49.31
N SER A 229 9.49 30.89 -48.07
CA SER A 229 9.03 31.87 -47.07
C SER A 229 10.03 31.91 -45.90
N ALA A 230 10.53 33.09 -45.56
CA ALA A 230 11.62 33.32 -44.63
C ALA A 230 11.17 33.42 -43.15
N SER A 231 11.86 32.72 -42.23
CA SER A 231 12.10 33.08 -40.81
C SER A 231 13.17 32.13 -40.19
N PRO A 232 14.02 32.54 -39.22
CA PRO A 232 15.39 32.05 -39.09
C PRO A 232 15.59 30.95 -38.03
N ASP A 233 15.50 29.67 -38.40
CA ASP A 233 15.96 28.57 -37.54
C ASP A 233 17.38 28.13 -37.94
N LYS A 234 18.40 28.65 -37.24
CA LYS A 234 19.82 28.33 -37.47
C LYS A 234 20.18 26.86 -37.18
N CYS A 235 19.36 26.14 -36.42
CA CYS A 235 19.62 24.77 -35.97
C CYS A 235 18.93 23.64 -36.77
N LYS A 236 18.19 23.97 -37.85
CA LYS A 236 17.54 22.97 -38.73
C LYS A 236 18.43 22.43 -39.85
N ARG A 237 19.60 23.03 -40.10
CA ARG A 237 20.56 22.59 -41.12
C ARG A 237 21.94 22.43 -40.49
N ASN A 238 22.55 21.26 -40.67
CA ASN A 238 23.89 20.91 -40.18
C ASN A 238 24.87 22.08 -40.43
N PRO A 239 25.44 22.72 -39.40
CA PRO A 239 26.34 23.85 -39.60
C PRO A 239 27.57 23.37 -40.37
N LYS A 240 27.81 23.94 -41.55
CA LYS A 240 29.02 23.70 -42.34
C LYS A 240 30.21 24.22 -41.54
N HIS A 241 31.19 23.35 -41.30
CA HIS A 241 32.52 23.69 -40.78
C HIS A 241 33.17 24.78 -41.63
N HIS A 242 33.04 26.03 -41.20
CA HIS A 242 33.93 27.12 -41.56
C HIS A 242 33.97 28.10 -40.39
N SER A 243 34.65 27.69 -39.32
CA SER A 243 35.14 28.56 -38.27
C SER A 243 36.04 27.72 -37.36
N ASP A 244 37.10 28.30 -36.80
CA ASP A 244 38.03 27.68 -35.84
C ASP A 244 37.38 27.31 -34.47
N HIS A 245 36.05 27.20 -34.43
CA HIS A 245 35.20 27.08 -33.25
C HIS A 245 34.27 25.86 -33.39
N VAL A 246 34.24 25.01 -32.36
CA VAL A 246 33.39 23.80 -32.33
C VAL A 246 32.00 24.23 -31.88
N THR A 247 30.96 24.08 -32.71
CA THR A 247 29.60 24.57 -32.39
C THR A 247 28.58 23.42 -32.28
N GLN A 248 27.58 23.58 -31.41
CA GLN A 248 26.46 22.64 -31.25
C GLN A 248 25.13 23.40 -31.07
N CYS A 249 24.02 22.76 -31.41
CA CYS A 249 22.70 23.34 -31.18
C CYS A 249 22.18 23.12 -29.75
N CYS A 250 21.71 24.20 -29.15
CA CYS A 250 20.97 24.24 -27.89
C CYS A 250 19.54 24.71 -28.18
N GLY A 251 18.61 23.77 -28.36
CA GLY A 251 17.25 24.11 -28.81
C GLY A 251 17.27 24.73 -30.21
N SER A 252 16.81 25.97 -30.35
CA SER A 252 16.85 26.73 -31.61
C SER A 252 18.10 27.61 -31.79
N GLU A 253 18.93 27.74 -30.75
CA GLU A 253 20.13 28.58 -30.77
C GLU A 253 21.41 27.75 -31.00
N VAL A 254 22.43 28.37 -31.62
CA VAL A 254 23.76 27.77 -31.80
C VAL A 254 24.65 28.20 -30.64
N GLN A 255 25.26 27.23 -29.98
CA GLN A 255 26.26 27.37 -28.91
C GLN A 255 27.66 27.15 -29.49
N ASP A 256 28.62 27.98 -29.09
CA ASP A 256 30.05 27.75 -29.32
C ASP A 256 30.65 26.97 -28.13
N LEU A 257 31.00 25.70 -28.35
CA LEU A 257 31.63 24.83 -27.36
C LEU A 257 33.07 25.26 -27.05
N SER A 258 33.69 26.09 -27.89
CA SER A 258 34.99 26.69 -27.60
C SER A 258 34.89 27.87 -26.64
N ASN A 259 33.69 28.40 -26.39
CA ASN A 259 33.45 29.46 -25.42
C ASN A 259 32.97 28.87 -24.07
N ALA A 260 33.88 28.82 -23.09
CA ALA A 260 33.58 28.32 -21.75
C ALA A 260 32.56 29.16 -20.96
N ALA A 261 32.15 30.32 -21.49
CA ALA A 261 31.10 31.16 -20.92
C ALA A 261 29.68 30.89 -21.48
N GLU A 262 29.53 29.89 -22.35
CA GLU A 262 28.23 29.45 -22.86
C GLU A 262 27.81 28.11 -22.27
N LEU A 263 26.58 28.04 -21.72
CA LEU A 263 26.03 26.84 -21.10
C LEU A 263 24.62 26.57 -21.65
N CYS A 264 24.39 25.36 -22.15
CA CYS A 264 23.07 24.92 -22.59
C CYS A 264 22.39 24.05 -21.53
N CYS A 265 21.20 24.46 -21.07
CA CYS A 265 20.39 23.69 -20.12
C CYS A 265 19.05 23.30 -20.78
N GLU A 266 18.85 22.01 -21.08
CA GLU A 266 17.61 21.46 -21.68
C GLU A 266 17.00 22.31 -22.82
N GLY A 267 17.86 22.79 -23.72
CA GLY A 267 17.46 23.57 -24.90
C GLY A 267 17.37 25.08 -24.70
N ARG A 268 17.76 25.60 -23.52
CA ARG A 268 17.93 27.04 -23.26
C ARG A 268 19.41 27.40 -23.15
N LEU A 269 19.88 28.32 -23.99
CA LEU A 269 21.28 28.76 -24.02
C LEU A 269 21.49 29.95 -23.08
N TYR A 270 22.47 29.83 -22.19
CA TYR A 270 22.93 30.88 -21.28
C TYR A 270 24.29 31.38 -21.74
N ARG A 271 24.42 32.70 -21.91
CA ARG A 271 25.67 33.39 -22.25
C ARG A 271 26.23 34.09 -21.01
N ASN A 272 27.55 34.31 -20.96
CA ASN A 272 28.27 34.94 -19.85
C ASN A 272 28.19 34.18 -18.51
N GLN A 273 28.23 32.86 -18.58
CA GLN A 273 28.31 32.00 -17.39
C GLN A 273 29.77 31.85 -16.94
N SER A 274 29.98 31.60 -15.65
CA SER A 274 31.30 31.17 -15.18
C SER A 274 31.60 29.76 -15.70
N GLU A 275 32.87 29.42 -15.95
CA GLU A 275 33.26 28.08 -16.43
C GLU A 275 32.79 26.93 -15.51
N ALA A 276 32.53 27.25 -14.24
CA ALA A 276 32.05 26.30 -13.24
C ALA A 276 30.52 26.17 -13.19
N SER A 277 29.77 26.90 -14.02
CA SER A 277 28.30 26.91 -13.97
C SER A 277 27.72 25.60 -14.48
N SER A 278 26.63 25.15 -13.89
CA SER A 278 25.97 23.87 -14.20
C SER A 278 24.46 24.06 -14.35
N CYS A 279 23.76 23.01 -14.78
CA CYS A 279 22.34 23.04 -15.07
C CYS A 279 21.54 22.17 -14.09
N VAL A 280 20.37 22.66 -13.69
CA VAL A 280 19.29 21.85 -13.13
C VAL A 280 18.04 22.07 -13.98
N GLY A 281 17.64 21.05 -14.73
CA GLY A 281 16.63 21.18 -15.78
C GLY A 281 17.01 22.28 -16.78
N LYS A 282 16.16 23.31 -16.91
CA LYS A 282 16.37 24.49 -17.77
C LYS A 282 17.09 25.65 -17.09
N ILE A 283 17.46 25.54 -15.82
CA ILE A 283 18.02 26.64 -15.01
C ILE A 283 19.54 26.49 -14.89
N ALA A 284 20.28 27.55 -15.21
CA ALA A 284 21.73 27.63 -14.98
C ALA A 284 22.02 28.15 -13.56
N PHE A 285 22.99 27.55 -12.88
CA PHE A 285 23.44 27.95 -11.54
C PHE A 285 24.97 27.86 -11.40
N SER A 286 25.52 28.54 -10.39
CA SER A 286 26.95 28.48 -10.05
C SER A 286 27.16 27.71 -8.75
N PRO A 287 27.84 26.54 -8.77
CA PRO A 287 28.14 25.75 -7.56
C PRO A 287 28.94 26.52 -6.49
N LYS A 288 29.59 27.63 -6.85
CA LYS A 288 30.32 28.49 -5.92
C LYS A 288 29.41 29.45 -5.14
N LYS A 289 28.23 29.78 -5.67
CA LYS A 289 27.31 30.77 -5.10
C LYS A 289 25.98 30.17 -4.68
N ASP A 290 25.59 29.09 -5.32
CA ASP A 290 24.25 28.54 -5.25
C ASP A 290 24.29 27.10 -4.72
N THR A 291 23.25 26.74 -3.98
CA THR A 291 22.90 25.39 -3.55
C THR A 291 21.67 24.97 -4.36
N VAL A 292 21.67 23.76 -4.90
CA VAL A 292 20.53 23.23 -5.65
C VAL A 292 19.82 22.18 -4.82
N CYS A 293 18.52 22.38 -4.59
CA CYS A 293 17.65 21.46 -3.86
C CYS A 293 16.57 20.95 -4.81
N GLN A 294 16.68 19.67 -5.21
CA GLN A 294 15.86 19.06 -6.26
C GLN A 294 15.90 19.87 -7.57
N GLN A 295 14.93 20.75 -7.82
CA GLN A 295 14.86 21.59 -9.02
C GLN A 295 14.90 23.09 -8.72
N GLU A 296 15.11 23.49 -7.46
CA GLU A 296 15.21 24.89 -7.06
C GLU A 296 16.65 25.31 -6.74
N VAL A 297 17.00 26.54 -7.09
CA VAL A 297 18.32 27.14 -6.89
C VAL A 297 18.24 28.16 -5.76
N HIS A 298 19.09 28.01 -4.75
CA HIS A 298 19.10 28.81 -3.52
C HIS A 298 20.48 29.40 -3.25
N GLN A 299 20.56 30.55 -2.59
CA GLN A 299 21.81 31.18 -2.16
C GLN A 299 21.89 31.27 -0.63
N PRO A 300 23.09 31.15 -0.01
CA PRO A 300 24.42 30.90 -0.60
C PRO A 300 24.70 29.40 -0.92
N ALA A 301 25.88 29.11 -1.48
CA ALA A 301 26.37 27.75 -1.72
C ALA A 301 26.66 26.98 -0.43
N GLY A 302 26.61 25.65 -0.50
CA GLY A 302 26.94 24.74 0.60
C GLY A 302 25.86 24.62 1.68
N GLN A 303 24.63 25.05 1.40
CA GLN A 303 23.49 24.80 2.29
C GLN A 303 23.03 23.34 2.21
N GLN A 304 22.34 22.87 3.24
CA GLN A 304 21.70 21.56 3.23
C GLN A 304 20.29 21.66 2.67
N CYS A 305 19.81 20.59 2.03
CA CYS A 305 18.48 20.56 1.41
C CYS A 305 17.50 19.70 2.22
N CYS A 306 16.25 20.15 2.22
CA CYS A 306 15.09 19.42 2.69
C CYS A 306 13.96 19.55 1.66
N GLY A 307 13.79 18.52 0.83
CA GLY A 307 12.92 18.61 -0.34
C GLY A 307 13.46 19.65 -1.33
N GLU A 308 12.58 20.55 -1.77
CA GLU A 308 12.91 21.65 -2.70
C GLU A 308 13.59 22.85 -2.01
N LYS A 309 13.60 22.90 -0.67
CA LYS A 309 14.06 24.07 0.09
C LYS A 309 15.37 23.81 0.83
N THR A 310 16.10 24.87 1.16
CA THR A 310 17.26 24.78 2.07
C THR A 310 16.85 24.65 3.54
N LEU A 311 17.76 24.11 4.34
CA LEU A 311 17.62 23.77 5.75
C LEU A 311 18.85 24.28 6.53
N ASP A 312 18.63 24.86 7.72
CA ASP A 312 19.68 25.07 8.72
C ASP A 312 19.66 23.93 9.77
N PRO A 313 20.64 22.99 9.74
CA PRO A 313 20.65 21.84 10.64
C PRO A 313 20.81 22.20 12.13
N LYS A 314 21.21 23.43 12.45
CA LYS A 314 21.35 23.89 13.84
C LYS A 314 20.00 24.23 14.48
N THR A 315 19.04 24.71 13.69
CA THR A 315 17.77 25.26 14.16
C THR A 315 16.55 24.57 13.57
N GLU A 316 16.77 23.67 12.61
CA GLU A 316 15.73 22.98 11.86
C GLU A 316 16.07 21.50 11.67
N ILE A 317 15.02 20.70 11.48
CA ILE A 317 15.10 19.28 11.15
C ILE A 317 14.32 19.02 9.86
N CYS A 318 14.83 18.12 9.03
CA CYS A 318 14.14 17.68 7.81
C CYS A 318 13.48 16.31 8.02
N CYS A 319 12.16 16.24 7.83
CA CYS A 319 11.39 15.00 7.94
C CYS A 319 10.69 14.71 6.61
N ASN A 320 11.13 13.67 5.89
CA ASN A 320 10.60 13.27 4.58
C ASN A 320 10.41 14.46 3.59
N GLY A 321 11.37 15.36 3.51
CA GLY A 321 11.31 16.53 2.63
C GLY A 321 10.57 17.74 3.20
N HIS A 322 10.04 17.66 4.42
CA HIS A 322 9.39 18.77 5.11
C HIS A 322 10.30 19.35 6.21
N ARG A 323 10.50 20.67 6.16
CA ARG A 323 11.34 21.42 7.10
C ARG A 323 10.55 21.83 8.34
N HIS A 324 11.09 21.55 9.52
CA HIS A 324 10.50 21.90 10.81
C HIS A 324 11.51 22.66 11.68
N LYS A 325 11.05 23.69 12.40
CA LYS A 325 11.88 24.39 13.38
C LYS A 325 12.01 23.57 14.65
N THR A 326 13.23 23.38 15.16
CA THR A 326 13.48 22.62 16.38
C THR A 326 13.17 23.41 17.65
N ALA A 327 13.05 24.73 17.56
CA ALA A 327 12.77 25.64 18.69
C ALA A 327 13.69 25.41 19.91
N GLY A 328 14.92 24.92 19.69
CA GLY A 328 15.89 24.61 20.75
C GLY A 328 15.69 23.26 21.45
N HIS A 329 14.70 22.44 21.03
CA HIS A 329 14.52 21.09 21.54
C HIS A 329 15.57 20.14 20.95
N LYS A 330 16.46 19.63 21.80
CA LYS A 330 17.53 18.70 21.41
C LYS A 330 17.03 17.28 21.09
N ASP A 331 15.80 16.96 21.50
CA ASP A 331 15.17 15.65 21.37
C ASP A 331 14.09 15.60 20.28
N MET A 332 14.12 16.57 19.37
CA MET A 332 13.18 16.60 18.24
C MET A 332 13.57 15.54 17.21
N VAL A 333 12.62 14.67 16.90
CA VAL A 333 12.79 13.52 16.00
C VAL A 333 11.69 13.49 14.95
N CYS A 334 11.97 12.83 13.83
CA CYS A 334 11.00 12.69 12.75
C CYS A 334 10.08 11.48 12.94
N CYS A 335 8.82 11.68 12.61
CA CYS A 335 7.84 10.63 12.39
C CYS A 335 7.19 10.86 11.02
N GLY A 336 7.69 10.14 10.00
CA GLY A 336 7.29 10.39 8.63
C GLY A 336 7.66 11.82 8.20
N SER A 337 6.68 12.61 7.79
CA SER A 337 6.84 14.02 7.43
C SER A 337 6.72 14.99 8.62
N CYS A 338 6.39 14.50 9.81
CA CYS A 338 6.19 15.32 11.01
C CYS A 338 7.42 15.31 11.91
N ALA A 339 7.69 16.42 12.61
CA ALA A 339 8.66 16.49 13.69
C ALA A 339 7.95 16.55 15.05
N TYR A 340 8.46 15.82 16.04
CA TYR A 340 7.91 15.82 17.41
C TYR A 340 9.01 15.66 18.47
N SER A 341 8.74 16.11 19.70
CA SER A 341 9.64 15.90 20.84
C SER A 341 9.44 14.50 21.42
N ALA A 342 10.48 13.67 21.35
CA ALA A 342 10.46 12.31 21.87
C ALA A 342 10.24 12.28 23.40
N SER A 343 10.76 13.27 24.12
CA SER A 343 10.72 13.32 25.59
C SER A 343 9.37 13.80 26.12
N SER A 344 8.54 14.44 25.28
CA SER A 344 7.23 14.95 25.71
C SER A 344 6.27 13.84 26.17
N GLY A 345 6.43 12.64 25.60
CA GLY A 345 5.51 11.51 25.80
C GLY A 345 4.05 11.85 25.46
N THR A 346 3.80 12.92 24.70
CA THR A 346 2.45 13.35 24.29
C THR A 346 2.04 12.72 22.96
N HIS A 347 3.02 12.22 22.20
CA HIS A 347 2.79 11.59 20.92
C HIS A 347 3.54 10.27 20.82
N LYS A 348 3.03 9.34 20.02
CA LYS A 348 3.70 8.10 19.63
C LYS A 348 3.83 8.04 18.13
N CYS A 349 5.03 7.74 17.64
CA CYS A 349 5.23 7.47 16.23
C CYS A 349 5.04 5.98 15.94
N CYS A 350 4.10 5.65 15.06
CA CYS A 350 3.87 4.28 14.57
C CYS A 350 4.09 4.22 13.07
N SER A 351 5.18 3.58 12.62
CA SER A 351 5.55 3.44 11.20
C SER A 351 5.44 4.74 10.39
N GLY A 352 5.98 5.83 10.95
CA GLY A 352 5.97 7.16 10.33
C GLY A 352 4.66 7.95 10.49
N HIS A 353 3.68 7.43 11.23
CA HIS A 353 2.43 8.12 11.54
C HIS A 353 2.43 8.58 12.99
N LEU A 354 2.23 9.88 13.20
CA LEU A 354 2.29 10.49 14.52
C LEU A 354 0.90 10.49 15.16
N HIS A 355 0.78 9.84 16.31
CA HIS A 355 -0.47 9.75 17.08
C HIS A 355 -0.42 10.59 18.34
N ASP A 356 -1.51 11.27 18.66
CA ASP A 356 -1.68 11.99 19.92
C ASP A 356 -2.08 11.01 21.04
N LEU A 357 -1.41 11.10 22.19
CA LEU A 357 -1.63 10.26 23.37
C LEU A 357 -2.44 10.97 24.46
N THR A 358 -2.97 12.16 24.19
CA THR A 358 -3.74 12.93 25.16
C THR A 358 -4.94 12.13 25.65
N GLY A 359 -5.01 11.89 26.97
CA GLY A 359 -6.08 11.10 27.60
C GLY A 359 -5.89 9.58 27.57
N LEU A 360 -4.75 9.07 27.07
CA LEU A 360 -4.43 7.64 27.04
C LEU A 360 -3.40 7.25 28.10
N ASN A 361 -3.47 5.99 28.56
CA ASN A 361 -2.46 5.41 29.43
C ASN A 361 -1.22 4.99 28.61
N LYS A 362 -0.12 5.74 28.76
CA LYS A 362 1.09 5.57 27.95
C LYS A 362 1.72 4.17 28.04
N GLU A 363 1.55 3.47 29.16
CA GLU A 363 2.09 2.12 29.36
C GLU A 363 1.31 1.05 28.58
N GLU A 364 0.02 1.30 28.34
CA GLU A 364 -0.87 0.36 27.64
C GLU A 364 -0.91 0.61 26.14
N VAL A 365 -0.37 1.74 25.67
CA VAL A 365 -0.40 2.12 24.26
C VAL A 365 0.72 1.44 23.47
N GLY A 366 0.37 0.84 22.34
CA GLY A 366 1.27 0.17 21.39
C GLY A 366 1.13 0.71 19.97
N CYS A 367 1.95 0.18 19.07
CA CYS A 367 1.74 0.38 17.64
C CYS A 367 1.16 -0.90 17.03
N CYS A 368 0.50 -0.76 15.89
CA CYS A 368 0.09 -1.87 15.04
C CYS A 368 0.27 -1.43 13.59
N GLY A 369 1.49 -1.59 13.06
CA GLY A 369 1.89 -0.95 11.81
C GLY A 369 1.83 0.58 11.93
N THR A 370 0.97 1.22 11.14
CA THR A 370 0.71 2.67 11.23
C THR A 370 -0.39 3.03 12.23
N LEU A 371 -1.13 2.06 12.74
CA LEU A 371 -2.24 2.26 13.67
C LEU A 371 -1.76 2.31 15.13
N LEU A 372 -2.57 2.92 16.00
CA LEU A 372 -2.30 3.00 17.44
C LEU A 372 -3.11 1.94 18.20
N LEU A 373 -2.44 1.06 18.94
CA LEU A 373 -3.11 0.23 19.93
C LEU A 373 -3.34 1.08 21.19
N THR A 374 -4.59 1.36 21.52
CA THR A 374 -4.94 2.12 22.73
C THR A 374 -4.79 1.31 24.01
N ASN A 375 -4.96 -0.01 23.92
CA ASN A 375 -4.78 -0.94 25.03
C ASN A 375 -4.26 -2.30 24.55
N LYS A 376 -2.96 -2.56 24.73
CA LYS A 376 -2.29 -3.82 24.35
C LYS A 376 -2.86 -5.09 24.99
N LYS A 377 -3.58 -4.99 26.12
CA LYS A 377 -4.19 -6.15 26.79
C LYS A 377 -5.56 -6.49 26.22
N LYS A 378 -6.27 -5.49 25.71
CA LYS A 378 -7.63 -5.64 25.16
C LYS A 378 -7.67 -5.70 23.65
N GLN A 379 -6.59 -5.29 22.98
CA GLN A 379 -6.53 -5.21 21.52
C GLN A 379 -5.39 -6.09 21.00
N HIS A 380 -5.66 -6.80 19.91
CA HIS A 380 -4.68 -7.56 19.15
C HIS A 380 -4.43 -6.90 17.80
N CYS A 381 -3.16 -6.88 17.41
CA CYS A 381 -2.73 -6.49 16.08
C CYS A 381 -2.63 -7.73 15.19
N CYS A 382 -3.30 -7.73 14.04
CA CYS A 382 -3.13 -8.74 13.01
C CYS A 382 -2.50 -8.11 11.77
N HIS A 383 -1.49 -8.78 11.22
CA HIS A 383 -0.67 -8.24 10.13
C HIS A 383 -0.50 -9.24 9.00
N SER A 384 -0.61 -8.72 7.77
CA SER A 384 -0.24 -9.37 6.53
C SER A 384 0.56 -8.41 5.67
N VAL A 385 1.13 -8.92 4.57
CA VAL A 385 1.95 -8.12 3.66
C VAL A 385 1.22 -6.89 3.11
N ASP A 386 -0.10 -6.96 2.98
CA ASP A 386 -0.91 -5.91 2.36
C ASP A 386 -1.69 -5.10 3.41
N GLU A 387 -2.12 -5.74 4.50
CA GLU A 387 -2.98 -5.10 5.50
C GLU A 387 -2.55 -5.31 6.94
N THR A 388 -2.89 -4.33 7.78
CA THR A 388 -2.65 -4.33 9.23
C THR A 388 -3.86 -3.79 9.95
N LEU A 389 -4.46 -4.63 10.78
CA LEU A 389 -5.76 -4.39 11.39
C LEU A 389 -5.68 -4.60 12.90
N ILE A 390 -6.51 -3.87 13.64
CA ILE A 390 -6.68 -4.02 15.08
C ILE A 390 -8.02 -4.70 15.35
N TYR A 391 -8.02 -5.66 16.29
CA TYR A 391 -9.20 -6.35 16.76
C TYR A 391 -9.28 -6.32 18.28
N ASP A 392 -10.49 -6.35 18.83
CA ASP A 392 -10.67 -6.62 20.25
C ASP A 392 -10.34 -8.08 20.57
N ALA A 393 -9.53 -8.27 21.60
CA ALA A 393 -9.00 -9.55 22.02
C ALA A 393 -10.11 -10.44 22.59
N LYS A 394 -10.17 -11.67 22.07
CA LYS A 394 -11.10 -12.73 22.51
C LYS A 394 -10.32 -14.01 22.81
N PRO A 395 -10.69 -14.77 23.87
CA PRO A 395 -10.09 -16.08 24.14
C PRO A 395 -10.27 -17.04 22.95
N GLY A 396 -9.27 -17.90 22.72
CA GLY A 396 -9.32 -18.89 21.63
C GLY A 396 -9.31 -18.32 20.22
N HIS A 397 -8.85 -17.07 20.05
CA HIS A 397 -8.70 -16.43 18.75
C HIS A 397 -7.24 -16.08 18.47
N SER A 398 -6.85 -16.02 17.20
CA SER A 398 -5.52 -15.61 16.76
C SER A 398 -5.54 -15.01 15.36
N CYS A 399 -4.41 -14.48 14.93
CA CYS A 399 -4.26 -13.87 13.62
C CYS A 399 -3.81 -14.89 12.58
N CYS A 400 -4.44 -14.88 11.40
CA CYS A 400 -3.95 -15.52 10.19
C CYS A 400 -3.75 -14.44 9.13
N GLY A 401 -2.51 -13.96 9.00
CA GLY A 401 -2.27 -12.70 8.31
C GLY A 401 -2.98 -11.56 9.06
N HIS A 402 -3.73 -10.73 8.34
CA HIS A 402 -4.50 -9.63 8.93
C HIS A 402 -5.86 -10.07 9.49
N LEU A 403 -6.27 -11.33 9.30
CA LEU A 403 -7.60 -11.82 9.71
C LEU A 403 -7.57 -12.42 11.12
N TYR A 404 -8.46 -11.97 11.99
CA TYR A 404 -8.61 -12.49 13.35
C TYR A 404 -9.65 -13.62 13.42
N TYR A 405 -9.19 -14.85 13.64
CA TYR A 405 -9.98 -16.07 13.52
C TYR A 405 -10.07 -16.83 14.83
N SER A 406 -11.16 -17.59 15.00
CA SER A 406 -11.35 -18.53 16.10
C SER A 406 -10.72 -19.90 15.81
N HIS A 407 -9.99 -20.43 16.78
CA HIS A 407 -9.32 -21.74 16.69
C HIS A 407 -10.31 -22.90 16.55
N SER A 408 -11.56 -22.73 16.97
CA SER A 408 -12.59 -23.77 16.81
C SER A 408 -13.13 -23.89 15.39
N LEU A 409 -12.87 -22.88 14.55
CA LEU A 409 -13.39 -22.81 13.18
C LEU A 409 -12.29 -23.05 12.15
N TRP A 410 -11.12 -22.44 12.37
CA TRP A 410 -10.07 -22.36 11.36
C TRP A 410 -8.71 -22.77 11.92
N SER A 411 -7.91 -23.37 11.05
CA SER A 411 -6.46 -23.43 11.13
C SER A 411 -5.85 -22.32 10.27
N CYS A 412 -4.60 -21.92 10.54
CA CYS A 412 -3.85 -21.00 9.69
C CYS A 412 -2.62 -21.68 9.11
N CYS A 413 -2.37 -21.47 7.82
CA CYS A 413 -1.11 -21.84 7.19
C CYS A 413 -0.67 -20.75 6.22
N ALA A 414 0.55 -20.22 6.40
CA ALA A 414 1.13 -19.22 5.51
C ALA A 414 0.28 -17.94 5.32
N GLY A 415 -0.53 -17.57 6.32
CA GLY A 415 -1.45 -16.43 6.25
C GLY A 415 -2.78 -16.73 5.55
N ARG A 416 -3.06 -18.00 5.24
CA ARG A 416 -4.33 -18.46 4.68
C ARG A 416 -5.11 -19.30 5.69
N LEU A 417 -6.39 -19.00 5.84
CA LEU A 417 -7.32 -19.77 6.68
C LEU A 417 -7.68 -21.10 6.02
N ILE A 418 -7.72 -22.17 6.82
CA ILE A 418 -8.05 -23.54 6.43
C ILE A 418 -9.19 -24.04 7.34
N PRO A 419 -10.32 -24.51 6.80
CA PRO A 419 -11.41 -25.09 7.60
C PRO A 419 -10.96 -26.32 8.44
N GLU A 420 -11.18 -26.30 9.76
CA GLU A 420 -11.13 -27.53 10.57
C GLU A 420 -12.33 -28.44 10.20
N PRO A 421 -12.19 -29.78 10.06
CA PRO A 421 -11.09 -30.64 10.51
C PRO A 421 -10.12 -31.09 9.39
N THR A 422 -10.06 -30.42 8.24
CA THR A 422 -9.31 -30.89 7.06
C THR A 422 -7.78 -30.90 7.19
N ASN A 423 -7.24 -30.59 8.38
CA ASN A 423 -5.81 -30.48 8.61
C ASN A 423 -5.25 -31.74 9.31
N PRO A 424 -4.62 -32.68 8.59
CA PRO A 424 -3.97 -33.86 9.17
C PRO A 424 -2.72 -33.54 10.01
N LEU A 425 -2.24 -32.29 10.04
CA LEU A 425 -1.08 -31.82 10.80
C LEU A 425 -1.48 -31.29 12.18
N LYS A 426 -2.31 -32.04 12.92
CA LYS A 426 -2.87 -31.66 14.23
C LYS A 426 -1.85 -31.62 15.39
N GLY A 427 -0.56 -31.67 15.10
CA GLY A 427 0.52 -31.48 16.05
C GLY A 427 1.27 -30.19 15.74
N GLU A 428 1.27 -29.24 16.67
CA GLU A 428 2.11 -28.03 16.69
C GLU A 428 1.69 -26.77 15.93
N ALA A 429 0.43 -26.60 15.53
CA ALA A 429 -0.08 -25.26 15.20
C ALA A 429 -0.47 -24.51 16.49
N GLN A 430 0.48 -24.37 17.44
CA GLN A 430 0.37 -23.31 18.44
C GLN A 430 0.42 -22.00 17.66
N ALA A 431 -0.69 -21.25 17.69
CA ALA A 431 -0.75 -19.91 17.16
C ALA A 431 0.26 -19.06 17.93
N VAL A 432 1.48 -18.96 17.41
CA VAL A 432 2.43 -17.97 17.87
C VAL A 432 1.83 -16.64 17.44
N SER A 433 1.56 -15.78 18.42
CA SER A 433 1.22 -14.38 18.17
C SER A 433 2.35 -13.78 17.36
N HIS A 434 2.15 -13.68 16.05
CA HIS A 434 3.12 -13.08 15.14
C HIS A 434 3.10 -11.56 15.34
N GLU A 435 3.78 -11.12 16.40
CA GLU A 435 4.26 -9.74 16.53
C GLU A 435 5.32 -9.52 15.45
N LEU A 436 4.86 -9.35 14.22
CA LEU A 436 5.71 -9.26 13.02
C LEU A 436 5.92 -7.79 12.65
N TRP A 437 6.45 -7.00 13.59
CA TRP A 437 6.80 -5.60 13.29
C TRP A 437 8.06 -5.15 14.00
N LEU A 438 8.92 -4.48 13.22
CA LEU A 438 10.20 -3.92 13.67
C LEU A 438 10.06 -2.95 14.87
N MET A 439 8.88 -2.35 15.04
CA MET A 439 8.62 -1.22 15.94
C MET A 439 7.88 -1.59 17.24
N ASP A 440 7.36 -2.83 17.35
CA ASP A 440 6.92 -3.38 18.63
C ASP A 440 8.01 -4.24 19.28
N PHE A 441 9.11 -4.50 18.57
CA PHE A 441 10.29 -5.12 19.14
C PHE A 441 10.80 -4.27 20.29
N THR A 442 10.71 -4.84 21.49
CA THR A 442 11.48 -4.34 22.62
C THR A 442 12.95 -4.38 22.23
N LYS A 443 13.72 -3.41 22.73
CA LYS A 443 15.18 -3.35 22.61
C LYS A 443 15.84 -4.74 22.76
N ASP A 444 15.32 -5.58 23.65
CA ASP A 444 15.83 -6.93 23.95
C ASP A 444 15.67 -7.96 22.82
N THR A 445 14.72 -7.77 21.91
CA THR A 445 14.44 -8.74 20.84
C THR A 445 15.36 -8.60 19.63
N VAL A 446 15.83 -7.37 19.35
CA VAL A 446 16.70 -7.07 18.20
C VAL A 446 18.13 -6.78 18.66
N CYS A 447 18.33 -5.93 19.68
CA CYS A 447 19.62 -5.34 19.99
C CYS A 447 20.58 -6.23 20.78
N ASN A 448 20.11 -7.38 21.29
CA ASN A 448 20.93 -8.33 22.06
C ASN A 448 21.15 -9.66 21.31
N LYS A 449 20.80 -9.72 20.01
CA LYS A 449 20.85 -10.95 19.20
C LYS A 449 21.45 -10.69 17.83
N SER A 450 21.99 -11.74 17.21
CA SER A 450 22.39 -11.64 15.79
C SER A 450 21.15 -11.74 14.90
N VAL A 451 20.96 -10.74 14.05
CA VAL A 451 19.85 -10.65 13.10
C VAL A 451 20.38 -10.58 11.68
N LEU A 452 19.64 -11.13 10.73
CA LEU A 452 19.96 -11.05 9.30
C LEU A 452 18.99 -10.09 8.62
N LEU A 453 19.53 -9.23 7.76
CA LEU A 453 18.75 -8.53 6.75
C LEU A 453 18.96 -9.28 5.43
N GLY A 454 17.90 -9.56 4.69
CA GLY A 454 18.05 -10.22 3.39
C GLY A 454 16.82 -10.07 2.50
N THR A 455 17.07 -9.97 1.20
CA THR A 455 16.03 -9.88 0.17
C THR A 455 15.66 -11.27 -0.31
N VAL A 456 14.37 -11.57 -0.37
CA VAL A 456 13.86 -12.88 -0.80
C VAL A 456 13.98 -13.00 -2.30
N GLU A 457 14.83 -13.89 -2.78
CA GLU A 457 14.98 -14.20 -4.20
C GLU A 457 14.00 -15.29 -4.63
N SER A 458 13.93 -16.39 -3.88
CA SER A 458 13.04 -17.51 -4.19
C SER A 458 12.57 -18.23 -2.94
N VAL A 459 11.43 -18.90 -3.09
CA VAL A 459 10.80 -19.68 -2.02
C VAL A 459 10.45 -21.06 -2.57
N ALA A 460 10.90 -22.11 -1.90
CA ALA A 460 10.56 -23.50 -2.19
C ALA A 460 9.86 -24.13 -0.98
N ILE A 461 8.88 -25.00 -1.22
CA ILE A 461 8.11 -25.68 -0.18
C ILE A 461 8.27 -27.17 -0.37
N LYS A 462 8.60 -27.88 0.70
CA LYS A 462 8.66 -29.35 0.73
C LYS A 462 8.02 -29.83 2.03
N GLN A 463 6.92 -30.58 1.91
CA GLN A 463 6.13 -31.04 3.06
C GLN A 463 5.70 -29.86 3.94
N SER A 464 6.04 -29.86 5.24
CA SER A 464 5.74 -28.79 6.19
C SER A 464 6.80 -27.69 6.25
N GLU A 465 7.87 -27.80 5.46
CA GLU A 465 9.03 -26.91 5.52
C GLU A 465 9.09 -25.98 4.31
N ARG A 466 9.54 -24.75 4.56
CA ARG A 466 9.79 -23.71 3.58
C ARG A 466 11.26 -23.35 3.58
N PHE A 467 11.86 -23.36 2.40
CA PHE A 467 13.23 -22.97 2.14
C PHE A 467 13.22 -21.65 1.37
N VAL A 468 13.93 -20.66 1.90
CA VAL A 468 13.95 -19.31 1.35
C VAL A 468 15.38 -18.95 0.99
N LEU A 469 15.63 -18.65 -0.28
CA LEU A 469 16.92 -18.15 -0.72
C LEU A 469 16.96 -16.63 -0.53
N LEU A 470 17.88 -16.17 0.32
CA LEU A 470 18.14 -14.77 0.55
C LEU A 470 19.33 -14.29 -0.29
N GLN A 471 19.17 -13.14 -0.93
CA GLN A 471 20.22 -12.36 -1.56
C GLN A 471 20.46 -11.07 -0.77
N ASP A 472 21.55 -10.36 -1.11
CA ASP A 472 21.97 -9.10 -0.46
C ASP A 472 21.99 -9.20 1.07
N VAL A 473 22.55 -10.30 1.57
CA VAL A 473 22.45 -10.66 2.99
C VAL A 473 23.42 -9.82 3.82
N LEU A 474 22.90 -9.16 4.84
CA LEU A 474 23.67 -8.45 5.85
C LEU A 474 23.46 -9.11 7.21
N ASN A 475 24.54 -9.46 7.88
CA ASN A 475 24.50 -9.91 9.26
C ASN A 475 24.77 -8.74 10.19
N VAL A 476 23.84 -8.47 11.10
CA VAL A 476 23.96 -7.44 12.13
C VAL A 476 24.10 -8.14 13.47
N SER A 477 25.25 -7.94 14.13
CA SER A 477 25.51 -8.46 15.46
C SER A 477 25.85 -7.33 16.43
N PHE A 478 25.42 -7.50 17.67
CA PHE A 478 25.61 -6.53 18.73
C PHE A 478 26.61 -7.09 19.74
N SER A 479 27.67 -6.36 20.02
CA SER A 479 28.68 -6.68 21.04
C SER A 479 28.87 -5.51 21.99
N THR A 480 29.56 -5.75 23.11
CA THR A 480 29.92 -4.71 24.09
C THR A 480 30.79 -3.60 23.47
N SER A 481 31.48 -3.89 22.37
CA SER A 481 32.32 -2.95 21.60
C SER A 481 31.57 -2.14 20.54
N GLY A 482 30.27 -2.37 20.33
CA GLY A 482 29.46 -1.66 19.33
C GLY A 482 28.65 -2.59 18.44
N ILE A 483 28.14 -2.03 17.34
CA ILE A 483 27.29 -2.76 16.38
C ILE A 483 28.15 -3.12 15.17
N ASN A 484 28.21 -4.40 14.83
CA ASN A 484 28.95 -4.88 13.68
C ASN A 484 27.98 -5.28 12.55
N VAL A 485 28.25 -4.81 11.34
CA VAL A 485 27.46 -5.11 10.14
C VAL A 485 28.40 -5.67 9.08
N PHE A 486 28.12 -6.90 8.61
CA PHE A 486 28.94 -7.55 7.58
C PHE A 486 28.06 -8.09 6.46
N ALA A 487 28.50 -7.88 5.22
CA ALA A 487 27.90 -8.52 4.05
C ALA A 487 28.24 -10.01 4.02
N LYS A 488 27.27 -10.83 3.62
CA LYS A 488 27.39 -12.28 3.51
C LYS A 488 26.96 -12.71 2.11
N ALA A 489 27.52 -13.83 1.65
CA ALA A 489 27.05 -14.51 0.44
C ALA A 489 25.56 -14.91 0.57
N PRO A 490 24.85 -15.13 -0.56
CA PRO A 490 23.48 -15.62 -0.53
C PRO A 490 23.32 -16.84 0.39
N GLU A 491 22.27 -16.85 1.19
CA GLU A 491 22.05 -17.84 2.23
C GLU A 491 20.65 -18.45 2.10
N THR A 492 20.55 -19.76 2.24
CA THR A 492 19.24 -20.44 2.31
C THR A 492 18.83 -20.60 3.76
N VAL A 493 17.65 -20.10 4.11
CA VAL A 493 17.06 -20.25 5.44
C VAL A 493 15.89 -21.23 5.41
N GLN A 494 15.78 -22.04 6.45
CA GLN A 494 14.70 -23.02 6.62
C GLN A 494 13.76 -22.61 7.75
N MET A 495 12.45 -22.77 7.52
CA MET A 495 11.41 -22.54 8.52
C MET A 495 10.18 -23.41 8.27
N ASN A 496 9.32 -23.56 9.28
CA ASN A 496 8.04 -24.21 9.09
C ASN A 496 7.11 -23.35 8.22
N HIS A 497 6.52 -23.96 7.20
CA HIS A 497 5.70 -23.28 6.19
C HIS A 497 4.40 -22.68 6.77
N CYS A 498 3.74 -23.38 7.69
CA CYS A 498 2.46 -22.94 8.24
C CYS A 498 2.62 -22.02 9.45
N LYS A 499 3.72 -22.14 10.21
CA LYS A 499 4.03 -21.27 11.35
C LYS A 499 4.42 -19.85 10.95
N PHE A 500 4.55 -19.47 9.66
CA PHE A 500 4.90 -18.10 9.28
C PHE A 500 4.14 -17.63 8.03
N PRO A 501 3.76 -16.35 7.92
CA PRO A 501 3.10 -15.80 6.73
C PRO A 501 3.90 -16.06 5.44
N ALA A 502 3.23 -16.14 4.29
CA ALA A 502 3.91 -16.20 3.00
C ALA A 502 4.80 -14.97 2.77
N LEU A 503 6.02 -15.20 2.29
CA LEU A 503 6.98 -14.14 1.97
C LEU A 503 6.90 -13.82 0.48
N LYS A 504 7.02 -12.54 0.10
CA LYS A 504 6.99 -12.12 -1.29
C LYS A 504 8.42 -12.00 -1.85
N THR A 505 8.65 -12.51 -3.05
CA THR A 505 9.91 -12.31 -3.79
C THR A 505 10.17 -10.83 -4.05
N GLY A 506 11.44 -10.43 -3.99
CA GLY A 506 11.91 -9.05 -4.17
C GLY A 506 11.77 -8.18 -2.91
N LYS A 507 11.16 -8.69 -1.84
CA LYS A 507 11.04 -7.97 -0.56
C LYS A 507 12.18 -8.29 0.40
N THR A 508 12.58 -7.28 1.18
CA THR A 508 13.62 -7.39 2.20
C THR A 508 12.98 -7.57 3.58
N TYR A 509 13.47 -8.57 4.31
CA TYR A 509 12.97 -8.90 5.65
C TYR A 509 14.09 -8.86 6.68
N LEU A 510 13.74 -8.52 7.92
CA LEU A 510 14.57 -8.77 9.10
C LEU A 510 14.30 -10.19 9.60
N TRP A 511 15.36 -10.90 9.96
CA TRP A 511 15.32 -12.28 10.40
C TRP A 511 16.05 -12.45 11.72
N LYS A 512 15.45 -13.23 12.62
CA LYS A 512 16.10 -13.66 13.85
C LYS A 512 16.79 -14.99 13.61
N LYS A 513 18.07 -15.08 13.98
CA LYS A 513 18.78 -16.36 13.99
C LYS A 513 18.47 -17.11 15.29
N LYS A 514 18.13 -18.40 15.21
CA LYS A 514 18.09 -19.26 16.40
C LYS A 514 19.50 -19.65 16.83
N ASP A 515 19.62 -20.10 18.08
CA ASP A 515 20.90 -20.49 18.70
C ASP A 515 21.59 -21.65 17.95
N ASP A 516 20.83 -22.45 17.20
CA ASP A 516 21.35 -23.54 16.35
C ASP A 516 22.07 -23.06 15.08
N GLY A 517 21.95 -21.77 14.75
CA GLY A 517 22.55 -21.14 13.58
C GLY A 517 22.01 -21.59 12.21
N LYS A 518 21.03 -22.50 12.15
CA LYS A 518 20.47 -23.07 10.90
C LYS A 518 19.01 -22.68 10.67
N GLN A 519 18.22 -22.47 11.73
CA GLN A 519 16.86 -21.98 11.63
C GLN A 519 16.82 -20.46 11.77
N CYS A 520 16.09 -19.80 10.87
CA CYS A 520 15.82 -18.37 10.95
C CYS A 520 14.32 -18.12 10.96
N GLU A 521 13.89 -17.14 11.76
CA GLU A 521 12.49 -16.74 11.87
C GLU A 521 12.32 -15.33 11.29
N PRO A 522 11.39 -15.12 10.34
CA PRO A 522 11.14 -13.78 9.83
C PRO A 522 10.51 -12.92 10.93
N MET A 523 11.11 -11.76 11.17
CA MET A 523 10.70 -10.80 12.19
C MET A 523 9.80 -9.71 11.62
N ALA A 524 10.18 -9.12 10.49
CA ALA A 524 9.43 -8.00 9.90
C ALA A 524 9.76 -7.80 8.43
N ASP A 525 8.78 -7.34 7.65
CA ASP A 525 8.99 -6.74 6.33
C ASP A 525 9.55 -5.32 6.51
N VAL A 526 10.74 -5.06 5.96
CA VAL A 526 11.44 -3.77 6.04
C VAL A 526 11.56 -3.10 4.68
N SER A 527 10.88 -3.61 3.67
CA SER A 527 11.00 -3.15 2.27
C SER A 527 10.54 -1.69 2.09
N SER A 528 9.69 -1.18 2.97
CA SER A 528 9.20 0.21 2.94
C SER A 528 10.14 1.20 3.65
N LEU A 529 11.15 0.72 4.37
CA LEU A 529 12.09 1.60 5.07
C LEU A 529 13.14 2.11 4.09
N THR A 530 13.35 3.42 4.09
CA THR A 530 14.39 4.08 3.27
C THR A 530 15.80 3.64 3.66
N SER A 531 16.03 3.34 4.95
CA SER A 531 17.26 2.71 5.45
C SER A 531 16.94 1.75 6.61
N PRO A 532 16.74 0.45 6.33
CA PRO A 532 16.49 -0.55 7.36
C PRO A 532 17.62 -0.62 8.39
N ILE A 533 18.88 -0.53 7.95
CA ILE A 533 20.05 -0.57 8.82
C ILE A 533 20.03 0.61 9.79
N HIS A 534 19.88 1.83 9.28
CA HIS A 534 19.85 3.03 10.14
C HIS A 534 18.72 2.96 11.17
N THR A 535 17.57 2.40 10.78
CA THR A 535 16.43 2.20 11.69
C THR A 535 16.79 1.24 12.83
N ILE A 536 17.41 0.10 12.52
CA ILE A 536 17.89 -0.87 13.51
C ILE A 536 18.96 -0.26 14.42
N LEU A 537 19.93 0.46 13.85
CA LEU A 537 21.00 1.13 14.61
C LEU A 537 20.41 2.17 15.57
N SER A 538 19.49 3.01 15.10
CA SER A 538 18.84 4.04 15.93
C SER A 538 18.01 3.43 17.06
N LEU A 539 17.31 2.31 16.80
CA LEU A 539 16.57 1.58 17.83
C LEU A 539 17.52 1.10 18.94
N CYS A 540 18.70 0.62 18.56
CA CYS A 540 19.68 0.05 19.49
C CYS A 540 20.66 1.07 20.09
N GLN A 541 20.68 2.32 19.62
CA GLN A 541 21.51 3.40 20.18
C GLN A 541 20.81 4.22 21.26
N SER A 542 19.47 4.37 21.20
CA SER A 542 18.67 4.94 22.30
C SER A 542 18.81 4.15 23.62
N ALA A 543 19.34 2.93 23.52
CA ALA A 543 19.72 2.03 24.59
C ALA A 543 20.81 2.52 25.55
N GLY A 544 21.64 3.49 25.16
CA GLY A 544 22.92 3.80 25.80
C GLY A 544 22.92 4.97 26.79
N SER A 545 21.82 5.72 26.98
CA SER A 545 21.85 6.93 27.84
C SER A 545 21.22 6.78 29.23
N HIS A 546 20.91 5.55 29.67
CA HIS A 546 20.51 5.28 31.06
C HIS A 546 21.54 4.34 31.71
N ASN A 547 22.78 4.84 31.85
CA ASN A 547 23.73 4.53 32.93
C ASN A 547 25.09 5.15 32.59
N ALA A 548 25.24 6.42 32.92
CA ALA A 548 26.54 7.05 33.13
C ALA A 548 26.36 8.07 34.26
N THR A 549 26.51 7.60 35.50
CA THR A 549 26.95 8.42 36.64
C THR A 549 28.43 8.64 36.55
#